data_AF-A0AAV7W0P4-F1
#
_entry.id   AF-A0AAV7W0P4-F1
#
_cell.length_a   1.000
_cell.length_b   1.000
_cell.length_c   1.000
_cell.angle_alpha   90.00
_cell.angle_beta   90.00
_cell.angle_gamma   90.00
#
_symmetry.space_group_name_H-M   'P 1'
#
loop_
_entity.id
_entity.type
_entity.pdbx_description
1 polymer ?
#
loop_
_entity_poly.entity_id
_entity_poly.type
_entity_poly.pdbx_seq_one_letter_code
_entity_poly.pdbx_strand_id
1 'polypeptide(L)'
;MPLSFWNVKHIYPSLQSPCGGCGQTKWVIPNINKTGVLNGYFNTNWGMAAARGNKWEALKVVNRGKSLSKTYGIRKRLAQELMQQEDILATLQCQIDNGDASESDCLKVRGRIVELWDRLANYVCWSYRQRLYREDHMLAWLLRQERPIPIIQMLRGPSGEKILGQLWVNLHLPEHLPAIYATPCGVGVTPIREYLEGLQMPRLMEAQSEELEVSLDDLVEALGVMASGKAPGPEGVPVEFYQTYPAVMLP
;
A
#
# COMPACT_ATOMS: atom_id res chain seq x y z
N MET A 1 30.87 30.57 -15.71
CA MET A 1 31.07 30.53 -14.23
C MET A 1 30.98 31.97 -13.74
N PRO A 2 30.31 32.32 -12.61
CA PRO A 2 30.36 31.60 -11.33
C PRO A 2 29.01 31.48 -10.55
N LEU A 3 29.03 30.66 -9.48
CA LEU A 3 28.53 30.86 -8.08
C LEU A 3 27.25 31.70 -7.88
N SER A 4 26.28 31.44 -6.99
CA SER A 4 26.10 30.53 -5.85
C SER A 4 24.89 31.08 -5.09
N PHE A 5 23.71 30.46 -5.06
CA PHE A 5 22.64 30.85 -4.11
C PHE A 5 21.66 29.69 -3.91
N TRP A 6 22.08 28.66 -3.17
CA TRP A 6 21.15 27.80 -2.44
C TRP A 6 21.50 27.89 -0.96
N ASN A 7 21.06 28.99 -0.35
CA ASN A 7 21.01 29.12 1.10
C ASN A 7 19.65 29.72 1.46
N VAL A 8 18.62 28.87 1.44
CA VAL A 8 17.34 29.15 2.08
C VAL A 8 17.12 28.06 3.12
N LYS A 9 17.84 28.19 4.23
CA LYS A 9 17.40 27.63 5.51
C LYS A 9 16.26 28.51 6.02
N HIS A 10 15.19 27.85 6.46
CA HIS A 10 13.99 28.39 7.11
C HIS A 10 13.01 29.12 6.20
N ILE A 11 11.91 28.43 5.86
CA ILE A 11 10.52 28.77 6.28
C ILE A 11 9.67 27.55 5.91
N TYR A 12 9.41 26.67 6.88
CA TYR A 12 8.13 25.98 7.03
C TYR A 12 7.99 25.64 8.52
N PRO A 13 7.13 26.35 9.27
CA PRO A 13 6.77 25.98 10.62
C PRO A 13 5.77 24.81 10.57
N SER A 14 5.96 23.86 11.47
CA SER A 14 4.96 22.90 11.98
C SER A 14 4.02 22.26 10.95
N LEU A 15 4.34 21.01 10.57
CA LEU A 15 3.33 20.00 10.22
C LEU A 15 2.46 19.71 11.46
N GLN A 16 1.59 20.66 11.81
CA GLN A 16 0.39 20.34 12.58
C GLN A 16 -0.57 19.66 11.62
N SER A 17 -0.88 18.41 11.92
CA SER A 17 -1.96 17.65 11.32
C SER A 17 -3.25 18.49 11.27
N PRO A 18 -3.92 18.63 10.12
CA PRO A 18 -5.31 18.97 10.13
C PRO A 18 -6.08 17.75 10.63
N CYS A 19 -6.44 17.87 11.91
CA CYS A 19 -7.65 17.40 12.55
C CYS A 19 -8.72 16.73 11.66
N GLY A 20 -9.35 15.72 12.27
CA GLY A 20 -10.52 15.05 11.75
C GLY A 20 -11.67 16.00 11.47
N GLY A 21 -12.44 15.62 10.46
CA GLY A 21 -13.62 16.35 10.01
C GLY A 21 -13.75 16.24 8.51
N CYS A 22 -14.52 15.25 8.05
CA CYS A 22 -15.30 15.30 6.81
C CYS A 22 -14.70 16.14 5.67
N GLY A 23 -13.78 15.55 4.93
CA GLY A 23 -13.39 16.04 3.62
C GLY A 23 -13.45 14.87 2.66
N GLN A 24 -14.66 14.52 2.21
CA GLN A 24 -14.81 13.69 1.02
C GLN A 24 -14.11 14.42 -0.12
N THR A 25 -12.81 14.17 -0.32
CA THR A 25 -12.20 14.30 -1.63
C THR A 25 -12.88 13.23 -2.45
N LYS A 26 -14.01 13.62 -3.07
CA LYS A 26 -14.68 12.82 -4.08
C LYS A 26 -13.62 12.58 -5.13
N TRP A 27 -13.00 11.39 -5.08
CA TRP A 27 -11.93 10.99 -5.98
C TRP A 27 -12.54 10.95 -7.36
N VAL A 28 -12.43 12.06 -8.08
CA VAL A 28 -12.80 12.13 -9.48
C VAL A 28 -11.72 11.36 -10.22
N ILE A 29 -11.86 10.02 -10.25
CA ILE A 29 -11.53 9.30 -11.47
C ILE A 29 -12.30 10.07 -12.53
N PRO A 30 -11.64 10.76 -13.48
CA PRO A 30 -12.35 11.45 -14.54
C PRO A 30 -13.32 10.42 -15.09
N ASN A 31 -14.62 10.75 -15.10
CA ASN A 31 -15.66 9.91 -15.68
C ASN A 31 -15.30 9.68 -17.16
N ILE A 32 -14.39 8.73 -17.40
CA ILE A 32 -14.25 8.04 -18.67
C ILE A 32 -15.58 7.35 -18.74
N ASN A 33 -16.46 7.88 -19.59
CA ASN A 33 -17.81 7.42 -19.82
C ASN A 33 -17.81 5.89 -19.85
N LYS A 34 -18.05 5.25 -18.69
CA LYS A 34 -17.69 3.84 -18.47
C LYS A 34 -18.51 2.94 -19.38
N THR A 35 -19.61 3.44 -19.92
CA THR A 35 -20.52 2.69 -20.78
C THR A 35 -20.15 2.84 -22.26
N GLY A 36 -19.91 4.05 -22.76
CA GLY A 36 -19.70 4.29 -24.20
C GLY A 36 -18.42 3.68 -24.77
N VAL A 37 -17.30 3.77 -24.06
CA VAL A 37 -16.00 3.25 -24.53
C VAL A 37 -15.95 1.73 -24.48
N LEU A 38 -16.49 1.16 -23.41
CA LEU A 38 -16.58 -0.30 -23.22
C LEU A 38 -17.53 -0.92 -24.25
N ASN A 39 -18.71 -0.34 -24.44
CA ASN A 39 -19.67 -0.82 -25.43
C ASN A 39 -19.12 -0.72 -26.85
N GLY A 40 -18.46 0.39 -27.21
CA GLY A 40 -17.81 0.52 -28.52
C GLY A 40 -16.73 -0.54 -28.74
N TYR A 41 -15.84 -0.74 -27.77
CA TYR A 41 -14.79 -1.76 -27.89
C TYR A 41 -15.36 -3.17 -28.01
N PHE A 42 -16.32 -3.55 -27.15
CA PHE A 42 -16.90 -4.89 -27.21
C PHE A 42 -17.69 -5.08 -28.50
N ASN A 43 -18.50 -4.11 -28.94
CA ASN A 43 -19.24 -4.23 -30.21
C ASN A 43 -18.32 -4.46 -31.43
N THR A 44 -17.12 -3.87 -31.46
CA THR A 44 -16.17 -4.06 -32.56
C THR A 44 -15.39 -5.38 -32.47
N ASN A 45 -15.15 -5.89 -31.26
CA ASN A 45 -14.28 -7.06 -31.02
C ASN A 45 -15.06 -8.32 -30.58
N TRP A 46 -16.38 -8.22 -30.44
CA TRP A 46 -17.27 -9.34 -30.17
C TRP A 46 -17.32 -10.25 -31.41
N GLY A 47 -17.16 -11.57 -31.23
CA GLY A 47 -17.13 -12.53 -32.34
C GLY A 47 -15.74 -12.81 -32.95
N MET A 48 -14.70 -12.04 -32.67
CA MET A 48 -13.33 -12.41 -33.09
C MET A 48 -12.86 -13.65 -32.31
N ALA A 49 -12.20 -14.60 -33.00
CA ALA A 49 -11.72 -15.89 -32.47
C ALA A 49 -10.60 -15.79 -31.41
N ALA A 50 -10.31 -14.60 -30.91
CA ALA A 50 -9.37 -14.40 -29.82
C ALA A 50 -9.96 -14.88 -28.49
N ALA A 51 -9.14 -15.58 -27.69
CA ALA A 51 -9.49 -16.01 -26.34
C ALA A 51 -9.97 -14.81 -25.48
N ARG A 52 -10.95 -15.05 -24.60
CA ARG A 52 -11.56 -14.02 -23.74
C ARG A 52 -10.53 -13.19 -22.95
N GLY A 53 -9.42 -13.81 -22.53
CA GLY A 53 -8.31 -13.13 -21.86
C GLY A 53 -7.65 -12.04 -22.72
N ASN A 54 -7.39 -12.32 -24.00
CA ASN A 54 -6.77 -11.36 -24.91
C ASN A 54 -7.65 -10.13 -25.14
N LYS A 55 -8.98 -10.31 -25.16
CA LYS A 55 -9.94 -9.19 -25.27
C LYS A 55 -9.91 -8.29 -24.04
N TRP A 56 -9.73 -8.87 -22.85
CA TRP A 56 -9.59 -8.10 -21.61
C TRP A 56 -8.27 -7.32 -21.55
N GLU A 57 -7.16 -7.95 -21.94
CA GLU A 57 -5.86 -7.28 -22.00
C GLU A 57 -5.85 -6.13 -23.00
N ALA A 58 -6.38 -6.35 -24.21
CA ALA A 58 -6.49 -5.30 -25.22
C ALA A 58 -7.43 -4.15 -24.78
N LEU A 59 -8.52 -4.43 -24.06
CA LEU A 59 -9.38 -3.41 -23.47
C LEU A 59 -8.62 -2.54 -22.46
N LYS A 60 -7.82 -3.15 -21.57
CA LYS A 60 -6.99 -2.42 -20.61
C LYS A 60 -6.03 -1.47 -21.33
N VAL A 61 -5.37 -1.94 -22.39
CA VAL A 61 -4.46 -1.12 -23.20
C VAL A 61 -5.20 0.06 -23.85
N VAL A 62 -6.37 -0.16 -24.44
CA VAL A 62 -7.18 0.90 -25.05
C VAL A 62 -7.61 1.95 -24.02
N ASN A 63 -8.09 1.51 -22.85
CA ASN A 63 -8.50 2.41 -21.77
C ASN A 63 -7.31 3.23 -21.24
N ARG A 64 -6.15 2.58 -21.08
CA ARG A 64 -4.90 3.25 -20.71
C ARG A 64 -4.52 4.28 -21.77
N GLY A 65 -4.51 3.91 -23.05
CA GLY A 65 -4.19 4.82 -24.16
C GLY A 65 -5.08 6.06 -24.21
N LYS A 66 -6.40 5.90 -24.03
CA LYS A 66 -7.34 7.04 -23.97
C LYS A 66 -7.10 7.94 -22.76
N SER A 67 -6.81 7.36 -21.61
CA SER A 67 -6.48 8.10 -20.38
C SER A 67 -5.18 8.89 -20.54
N LEU A 68 -4.16 8.27 -21.15
CA LEU A 68 -2.89 8.93 -21.46
C LEU A 68 -3.10 10.06 -22.48
N SER A 69 -3.85 9.83 -23.56
CA SER A 69 -4.12 10.85 -24.57
C SER A 69 -4.82 12.09 -23.97
N LYS A 70 -5.83 11.88 -23.13
CA LYS A 70 -6.54 12.98 -22.46
C LYS A 70 -5.61 13.76 -21.51
N THR A 71 -4.84 13.06 -20.69
CA THR A 71 -3.90 13.71 -19.75
C THR A 71 -2.78 14.44 -20.48
N TYR A 72 -2.24 13.85 -21.55
CA TYR A 72 -1.28 14.52 -22.44
C TYR A 72 -1.86 15.79 -23.06
N GLY A 73 -3.09 15.75 -23.59
CA GLY A 73 -3.75 16.92 -24.18
C GLY A 73 -4.01 18.05 -23.18
N ILE A 74 -4.33 17.71 -21.92
CA ILE A 74 -4.44 18.71 -20.84
C ILE A 74 -3.08 19.34 -20.55
N ARG A 75 -2.02 18.54 -20.38
CA ARG A 75 -0.67 19.04 -20.12
C ARG A 75 -0.15 19.94 -21.24
N LYS A 76 -0.37 19.53 -22.50
CA LYS A 76 0.02 20.30 -23.67
C LYS A 76 -0.66 21.67 -23.69
N ARG A 77 -1.96 21.74 -23.41
CA ARG A 77 -2.70 23.01 -23.33
C ARG A 77 -2.20 23.90 -22.19
N LEU A 78 -2.01 23.33 -20.99
CA LEU A 78 -1.47 24.08 -19.85
C LEU A 78 -0.08 24.66 -20.15
N ALA A 79 0.80 23.88 -20.81
CA ALA A 79 2.13 24.34 -21.21
C ALA A 79 2.06 25.47 -22.27
N GLN A 80 1.15 25.36 -23.24
CA GLN A 80 0.93 26.40 -24.24
C GLN A 80 0.38 27.69 -23.62
N GLU A 81 -0.61 27.58 -22.72
CA GLU A 81 -1.14 28.72 -21.97
C GLU A 81 -0.03 29.39 -21.15
N LEU A 82 0.85 28.60 -20.52
CA LEU A 82 1.95 29.12 -19.72
C LEU A 82 2.95 29.91 -20.57
N MET A 83 3.37 29.36 -21.73
CA MET A 83 4.23 30.09 -22.67
C MET A 83 3.59 31.40 -23.13
N GLN A 84 2.29 31.39 -23.48
CA GLN A 84 1.58 32.60 -23.88
C GLN A 84 1.54 33.65 -22.76
N GLN A 85 1.33 33.24 -21.52
CA GLN A 85 1.32 34.18 -20.38
C GLN A 85 2.72 34.73 -20.08
N GLU A 86 3.77 33.93 -20.27
CA GLU A 86 5.17 34.40 -20.15
C GLU A 86 5.52 35.42 -21.23
N ASP A 87 5.10 35.21 -22.48
CA ASP A 87 5.27 36.18 -23.58
C ASP A 87 4.51 37.49 -23.29
N ILE A 88 3.28 37.39 -22.79
CA ILE A 88 2.48 38.56 -22.39
C ILE A 88 3.17 39.30 -21.23
N LEU A 89 3.71 38.58 -20.25
CA LEU A 89 4.43 39.20 -19.14
C LEU A 89 5.65 39.96 -19.62
N ALA A 90 6.42 39.39 -20.56
CA ALA A 90 7.59 40.04 -21.13
C ALA A 90 7.22 41.32 -21.90
N THR A 91 6.13 41.30 -22.68
CA THR A 91 5.69 42.50 -23.40
C THR A 91 5.17 43.60 -22.47
N LEU A 92 4.39 43.24 -21.44
CA LEU A 92 3.92 44.20 -20.43
C LEU A 92 5.08 44.80 -19.63
N GLN A 93 6.11 44.03 -19.31
CA GLN A 93 7.31 44.55 -18.65
C GLN A 93 8.01 45.63 -19.49
N CYS A 94 8.21 45.38 -20.79
CA CYS A 94 8.76 46.39 -21.69
C CYS A 94 7.90 47.65 -21.77
N GLN A 95 6.57 47.53 -21.73
CA GLN A 95 5.66 48.67 -21.76
C GLN A 95 5.68 49.48 -20.45
N ILE A 96 5.89 48.83 -19.30
CA ILE A 96 6.06 49.52 -18.01
C ILE A 96 7.37 50.31 -18.01
N ASP A 97 8.46 49.74 -18.52
CA ASP A 97 9.75 50.42 -18.62
C ASP A 97 9.68 51.67 -19.52
N ASN A 98 8.79 51.64 -20.53
CA ASN A 98 8.51 52.78 -21.41
C ASN A 98 7.45 53.76 -20.85
N GLY A 99 6.80 53.44 -19.71
CA GLY A 99 5.79 54.28 -19.05
C GLY A 99 4.36 54.14 -19.59
N ASP A 100 4.10 53.21 -20.52
CA ASP A 100 2.84 53.06 -21.25
C ASP A 100 1.84 52.08 -20.61
N ALA A 101 2.28 51.24 -19.66
CA ALA A 101 1.45 50.18 -19.07
C ALA A 101 1.30 50.28 -17.55
N SER A 102 0.17 49.75 -17.05
CA SER A 102 -0.13 49.70 -15.62
C SER A 102 0.49 48.47 -14.96
N GLU A 103 1.17 48.67 -13.83
CA GLU A 103 1.73 47.60 -13.00
C GLU A 103 0.67 46.59 -12.53
N SER A 104 -0.60 47.01 -12.44
CA SER A 104 -1.73 46.15 -12.08
C SER A 104 -1.93 44.97 -13.04
N ASP A 105 -1.74 45.18 -14.34
CA ASP A 105 -1.96 44.13 -15.34
C ASP A 105 -0.83 43.08 -15.33
N CYS A 106 0.41 43.51 -15.04
CA CYS A 106 1.52 42.61 -14.78
C CYS A 106 1.26 41.68 -13.58
N LEU A 107 0.68 42.22 -12.50
CA LEU A 107 0.35 41.41 -11.32
C LEU A 107 -0.71 40.35 -11.62
N LYS A 108 -1.72 40.66 -12.45
CA LYS A 108 -2.74 39.69 -12.89
C LYS A 108 -2.12 38.53 -13.68
N VAL A 109 -1.26 38.85 -14.65
CA VAL A 109 -0.57 37.83 -15.47
C VAL A 109 0.35 36.97 -14.61
N ARG A 110 1.10 37.58 -13.68
CA ARG A 110 1.95 36.83 -12.75
C ARG A 110 1.14 35.90 -11.85
N GLY A 111 -0.01 36.36 -11.34
CA GLY A 111 -0.94 35.52 -10.58
C GLY A 111 -1.45 34.34 -11.39
N ARG A 112 -1.77 34.55 -12.67
CA ARG A 112 -2.19 33.48 -13.58
C ARG A 112 -1.08 32.45 -13.84
N ILE A 113 0.16 32.90 -14.01
CA ILE A 113 1.33 32.02 -14.16
C ILE A 113 1.50 31.13 -12.92
N VAL A 114 1.38 31.71 -11.72
CA VAL A 114 1.45 30.93 -10.46
C VAL A 114 0.33 29.88 -10.39
N GLU A 115 -0.90 30.22 -10.78
CA GLU A 115 -2.02 29.26 -10.82
C GLU A 115 -1.74 28.09 -11.80
N LEU A 116 -1.16 28.40 -12.97
CA LEU A 116 -0.80 27.37 -13.96
C LEU A 116 0.31 26.45 -13.45
N TRP A 117 1.34 27.01 -12.80
CA TRP A 117 2.38 26.22 -12.15
C TRP A 117 1.85 25.34 -11.03
N ASP A 118 0.94 25.85 -10.20
CA ASP A 118 0.31 25.06 -9.13
C ASP A 118 -0.50 23.89 -9.70
N ARG A 119 -1.25 24.10 -10.79
CA ARG A 119 -1.95 23.00 -11.49
C ARG A 119 -0.98 21.93 -12.02
N LEU A 120 0.16 22.32 -12.58
CA LEU A 120 1.18 21.39 -13.05
C LEU A 120 1.87 20.65 -11.90
N ALA A 121 2.21 21.36 -10.82
CA ALA A 121 2.81 20.80 -9.62
C ALA A 121 1.88 19.78 -8.96
N ASN A 122 0.59 20.11 -8.81
CA ASN A 122 -0.43 19.20 -8.30
C ASN A 122 -0.54 17.92 -9.13
N TYR A 123 -0.45 18.02 -10.46
CA TYR A 123 -0.42 16.85 -11.34
C TYR A 123 0.82 15.97 -11.11
N VAL A 124 2.01 16.57 -10.98
CA VAL A 124 3.26 15.83 -10.72
C VAL A 124 3.19 15.14 -9.36
N CYS A 125 2.77 15.85 -8.32
CA CYS A 125 2.56 15.29 -6.97
C CYS A 125 1.55 14.15 -6.98
N TRP A 126 0.42 14.31 -7.68
CA TRP A 126 -0.57 13.26 -7.85
C TRP A 126 0.02 12.03 -8.55
N SER A 127 0.75 12.22 -9.65
CA SER A 127 1.41 11.15 -10.40
C SER A 127 2.45 10.40 -9.55
N TYR A 128 3.24 11.12 -8.76
CA TYR A 128 4.22 10.53 -7.85
C TYR A 128 3.55 9.70 -6.75
N ARG A 129 2.46 10.20 -6.15
CA ARG A 129 1.66 9.44 -5.19
C ARG A 129 1.13 8.14 -5.82
N GLN A 130 0.54 8.20 -7.01
CA GLN A 130 0.07 7.01 -7.73
C GLN A 130 1.18 5.98 -7.98
N ARG A 131 2.41 6.46 -8.23
CA ARG A 131 3.57 5.59 -8.47
C ARG A 131 4.11 4.91 -7.20
N LEU A 132 3.93 5.55 -6.04
CA LEU A 132 4.22 4.95 -4.72
C LEU A 132 3.15 3.93 -4.32
N TYR A 133 1.89 4.15 -4.70
CA TYR A 133 0.79 3.19 -4.56
C TYR A 133 0.72 2.24 -5.77
N ARG A 134 1.80 1.51 -6.06
CA ARG A 134 1.80 0.47 -7.10
C ARG A 134 0.65 -0.53 -6.91
N GLU A 135 0.30 -1.18 -8.03
CA GLU A 135 -0.90 -1.99 -8.30
C GLU A 135 -1.34 -2.91 -7.14
N ASP A 136 -0.38 -3.47 -6.40
CA ASP A 136 -0.61 -4.37 -5.27
C ASP A 136 -1.29 -3.66 -4.09
N HIS A 137 -0.94 -2.40 -3.80
CA HIS A 137 -1.46 -1.67 -2.65
C HIS A 137 -2.78 -0.98 -2.94
N MET A 138 -2.99 -0.44 -4.13
CA MET A 138 -4.28 0.21 -4.46
C MET A 138 -5.38 -0.82 -4.70
N LEU A 139 -5.08 -1.94 -5.37
CA LEU A 139 -6.03 -3.05 -5.48
C LEU A 139 -6.24 -3.71 -4.12
N ALA A 140 -5.20 -3.95 -3.31
CA ALA A 140 -5.40 -4.45 -1.95
C ALA A 140 -6.17 -3.46 -1.06
N TRP A 141 -6.01 -2.14 -1.25
CA TRP A 141 -6.74 -1.12 -0.51
C TRP A 141 -8.21 -1.05 -0.95
N LEU A 142 -8.48 -1.06 -2.26
CA LEU A 142 -9.84 -1.14 -2.80
C LEU A 142 -10.51 -2.45 -2.40
N LEU A 143 -9.82 -3.59 -2.48
CA LEU A 143 -10.31 -4.88 -1.98
C LEU A 143 -10.52 -4.89 -0.46
N ARG A 144 -9.74 -4.13 0.31
CA ARG A 144 -9.97 -3.92 1.76
C ARG A 144 -11.21 -3.06 2.00
N GLN A 145 -11.48 -2.07 1.15
CA GLN A 145 -12.67 -1.20 1.26
C GLN A 145 -13.96 -1.89 0.76
N GLU A 146 -13.85 -2.72 -0.28
CA GLU A 146 -14.95 -3.46 -0.90
C GLU A 146 -15.25 -4.81 -0.22
N ARG A 147 -14.57 -5.17 0.87
CA ARG A 147 -14.93 -6.34 1.69
C ARG A 147 -15.98 -5.97 2.73
N PRO A 148 -17.28 -6.30 2.54
CA PRO A 148 -18.19 -6.51 3.66
C PRO A 148 -18.10 -7.98 4.07
N ILE A 149 -16.97 -8.43 4.60
CA ILE A 149 -16.86 -9.82 5.06
C ILE A 149 -16.25 -9.83 6.46
N PRO A 150 -17.06 -10.02 7.52
CA PRO A 150 -16.51 -10.40 8.80
C PRO A 150 -15.81 -11.75 8.67
N ILE A 151 -14.63 -11.86 9.29
CA ILE A 151 -13.86 -13.11 9.35
C ILE A 151 -14.69 -14.23 10.02
N ILE A 152 -15.71 -13.87 10.81
CA ILE A 152 -16.60 -14.79 11.52
C ILE A 152 -17.93 -14.87 10.77
N GLN A 153 -18.11 -15.94 9.99
CA GLN A 153 -19.35 -16.18 9.24
C GLN A 153 -20.47 -16.79 10.10
N MET A 154 -20.10 -17.47 11.20
CA MET A 154 -21.02 -18.22 12.04
C MET A 154 -20.47 -18.34 13.47
N LEU A 155 -21.32 -18.16 14.47
CA LEU A 155 -21.00 -18.45 15.87
C LEU A 155 -21.93 -19.55 16.40
N ARG A 156 -21.44 -20.31 17.38
CA ARG A 156 -22.27 -21.27 18.11
C ARG A 156 -22.77 -20.60 19.39
N GLY A 157 -24.09 -20.52 19.54
CA GLY A 157 -24.72 -19.98 20.74
C GLY A 157 -24.58 -20.91 21.95
N PRO A 158 -24.94 -20.42 23.16
CA PRO A 158 -24.83 -21.18 24.40
C PRO A 158 -25.75 -22.42 24.45
N SER A 159 -26.85 -22.42 23.71
CA SER A 159 -27.77 -23.56 23.50
C SER A 159 -27.33 -24.51 22.38
N GLY A 160 -26.20 -24.25 21.72
CA GLY A 160 -25.68 -25.07 20.62
C GLY A 160 -26.19 -24.70 19.22
N GLU A 161 -27.09 -23.70 19.12
CA GLU A 161 -27.62 -23.20 17.86
C GLU A 161 -26.56 -22.46 17.02
N LYS A 162 -26.68 -22.54 15.69
CA LYS A 162 -25.79 -21.85 14.75
C LYS A 162 -26.37 -20.48 14.45
N ILE A 163 -25.65 -19.43 14.85
CA ILE A 163 -26.10 -18.05 14.71
C ILE A 163 -25.39 -17.41 13.51
N LEU A 164 -26.19 -16.89 12.59
CA LEU A 164 -25.77 -16.27 11.34
C LEU A 164 -26.19 -14.80 11.35
N GLY A 165 -25.24 -13.87 11.21
CA GLY A 165 -25.54 -12.45 11.05
C GLY A 165 -24.60 -11.52 11.81
N GLN A 166 -24.03 -10.56 11.07
CA GLN A 166 -22.96 -9.68 11.57
C GLN A 166 -23.39 -8.75 12.70
N LEU A 167 -24.62 -8.25 12.65
CA LEU A 167 -25.14 -7.35 13.67
C LEU A 167 -25.29 -8.07 15.02
N TRP A 168 -25.74 -9.32 14.97
CA TRP A 168 -25.98 -10.14 16.17
C TRP A 168 -24.66 -10.63 16.77
N VAL A 169 -23.73 -11.08 15.92
CA VAL A 169 -22.36 -11.44 16.31
C VAL A 169 -21.70 -10.29 17.05
N ASN A 170 -21.71 -9.08 16.49
CA ASN A 170 -21.10 -7.92 17.14
C ASN A 170 -21.77 -7.56 18.47
N LEU A 171 -23.07 -7.82 18.62
CA LEU A 171 -23.83 -7.50 19.84
C LEU A 171 -23.53 -8.48 20.99
N HIS A 172 -23.39 -9.78 20.70
CA HIS A 172 -23.28 -10.82 21.74
C HIS A 172 -21.85 -11.35 21.94
N LEU A 173 -20.93 -11.11 20.99
CA LEU A 173 -19.52 -11.47 21.14
C LEU A 173 -18.86 -10.88 22.41
N PRO A 174 -19.14 -9.61 22.81
CA PRO A 174 -18.58 -9.04 24.04
C PRO A 174 -19.03 -9.78 25.32
N GLU A 175 -20.21 -10.38 25.32
CA GLU A 175 -20.75 -11.14 26.46
C GLU A 175 -20.17 -12.56 26.53
N HIS A 176 -19.86 -13.16 25.38
CA HIS A 176 -19.30 -14.50 25.28
C HIS A 176 -17.79 -14.59 25.51
N LEU A 177 -17.02 -13.58 25.08
CA LEU A 177 -15.56 -13.56 25.23
C LEU A 177 -15.09 -13.73 26.69
N PRO A 178 -15.67 -13.02 27.68
CA PRO A 178 -15.31 -13.22 29.08
C PRO A 178 -15.53 -14.64 29.56
N ALA A 179 -16.56 -15.35 29.08
CA ALA A 179 -16.82 -16.74 29.48
C ALA A 179 -15.81 -17.74 28.89
N ILE A 180 -15.31 -17.48 27.67
CA ILE A 180 -14.30 -18.32 27.01
C ILE A 180 -12.91 -18.10 27.65
N TYR A 181 -12.60 -16.85 28.00
CA TYR A 181 -11.33 -16.46 28.60
C TYR A 181 -11.36 -16.42 30.13
N ALA A 182 -12.52 -16.65 30.75
CA ALA A 182 -12.66 -17.07 32.13
C ALA A 182 -12.19 -18.52 32.24
N THR A 183 -10.91 -18.74 31.94
CA THR A 183 -10.19 -19.90 32.40
C THR A 183 -10.47 -20.02 33.89
N PRO A 184 -10.95 -21.17 34.41
CA PRO A 184 -10.91 -21.40 35.83
C PRO A 184 -9.41 -21.44 36.19
N CYS A 185 -8.87 -20.33 36.69
CA CYS A 185 -7.50 -20.22 37.22
C CYS A 185 -7.29 -21.05 38.50
N GLY A 186 -7.97 -22.18 38.61
CA GLY A 186 -7.96 -23.09 39.75
C GLY A 186 -7.68 -24.54 39.37
N VAL A 187 -7.33 -24.84 38.10
CA VAL A 187 -6.75 -26.15 37.77
C VAL A 187 -5.35 -26.16 38.36
N GLY A 188 -5.19 -26.78 39.54
CA GLY A 188 -3.88 -26.97 40.15
C GLY A 188 -2.91 -27.65 39.19
N VAL A 189 -1.61 -27.49 39.41
CA VAL A 189 -0.57 -28.14 38.60
C VAL A 189 -0.71 -29.68 38.64
N THR A 190 -1.36 -30.22 39.67
CA THR A 190 -1.54 -31.65 39.91
C THR A 190 -2.34 -32.39 38.82
N PRO A 191 -3.57 -32.01 38.44
CA PRO A 191 -4.31 -32.67 37.36
C PRO A 191 -3.65 -32.53 35.98
N ILE A 192 -2.93 -31.43 35.73
CA ILE A 192 -2.16 -31.27 34.48
C ILE A 192 -1.01 -32.29 34.46
N ARG A 193 -0.32 -32.43 35.58
CA ARG A 193 0.78 -33.39 35.72
C ARG A 193 0.30 -34.84 35.59
N GLU A 194 -0.80 -35.19 36.27
CA GLU A 194 -1.41 -36.53 36.16
C GLU A 194 -1.85 -36.84 34.73
N TYR A 195 -2.43 -35.86 34.02
CA TYR A 195 -2.78 -36.01 32.61
C TYR A 195 -1.55 -36.23 31.73
N LEU A 196 -0.50 -35.41 31.89
CA LEU A 196 0.73 -35.52 31.10
C LEU A 196 1.50 -36.81 31.41
N GLU A 197 1.50 -37.27 32.66
CA GLU A 197 2.14 -38.53 33.07
C GLU A 197 1.33 -39.75 32.61
N GLY A 198 0.01 -39.61 32.44
CA GLY A 198 -0.86 -40.64 31.86
C GLY A 198 -0.74 -40.80 30.34
N LEU A 199 -0.13 -39.83 29.64
CA LEU A 199 0.16 -39.96 28.21
C LEU A 199 1.37 -40.88 28.01
N GLN A 200 1.17 -41.98 27.27
CA GLN A 200 2.27 -42.81 26.77
C GLN A 200 3.01 -42.06 25.66
N MET A 201 3.89 -41.13 26.04
CA MET A 201 4.80 -40.50 25.10
C MET A 201 5.90 -41.53 24.74
N PRO A 202 6.20 -41.74 23.45
CA PRO A 202 7.34 -42.55 23.07
C PRO A 202 8.61 -41.92 23.65
N ARG A 203 9.27 -42.66 24.55
CA ARG A 203 10.58 -42.26 25.12
C ARG A 203 11.67 -42.98 24.32
N LEU A 204 12.68 -42.24 23.92
CA LEU A 204 13.89 -42.81 23.31
C LEU A 204 14.57 -43.73 24.33
N MET A 205 15.00 -44.91 23.89
CA MET A 205 15.86 -45.76 24.71
C MET A 205 17.29 -45.23 24.71
N GLU A 206 18.08 -45.51 25.75
CA GLU A 206 19.47 -45.02 25.88
C GLU A 206 20.31 -45.33 24.64
N ALA A 207 20.18 -46.53 24.06
CA ALA A 207 20.87 -46.91 22.83
C ALA A 207 20.46 -46.06 21.60
N GLN A 208 19.20 -45.60 21.53
CA GLN A 208 18.76 -44.68 20.48
C GLN A 208 19.22 -43.26 20.75
N SER A 209 19.41 -42.88 22.02
CA SER A 209 19.95 -41.57 22.40
C SER A 209 21.42 -41.45 21.99
N GLU A 210 22.21 -42.51 22.14
CA GLU A 210 23.62 -42.55 21.73
C GLU A 210 23.77 -42.49 20.20
N GLU A 211 22.86 -43.13 19.43
CA GLU A 211 22.85 -43.06 17.97
C GLU A 211 22.39 -41.70 17.42
N LEU A 212 21.67 -40.91 18.23
CA LEU A 212 21.20 -39.56 17.91
C LEU A 212 22.16 -38.45 18.39
N GLU A 213 23.35 -38.79 18.91
CA GLU A 213 24.35 -37.79 19.24
C GLU A 213 24.80 -37.04 17.97
N VAL A 214 24.29 -35.81 17.82
CA VAL A 214 24.63 -34.92 16.71
C VAL A 214 26.09 -34.50 16.85
N SER A 215 26.90 -34.81 15.84
CA SER A 215 28.30 -34.39 15.80
C SER A 215 28.40 -32.90 15.46
N LEU A 216 29.50 -32.25 15.87
CA LEU A 216 29.76 -30.86 15.49
C LEU A 216 29.86 -30.69 13.96
N ASP A 217 30.31 -31.73 13.25
CA ASP A 217 30.41 -31.75 11.79
C ASP A 217 29.02 -31.71 11.14
N ASP A 218 28.03 -32.43 11.70
CA ASP A 218 26.64 -32.40 11.22
C ASP A 218 26.02 -31.01 11.37
N LEU A 219 26.37 -30.28 12.44
CA LEU A 219 25.90 -28.91 12.65
C LEU A 219 26.50 -27.94 11.63
N VAL A 220 27.79 -28.09 11.31
CA VAL A 220 28.47 -27.27 10.30
C VAL A 220 27.87 -27.54 8.91
N GLU A 221 27.61 -28.80 8.58
CA GLU A 221 26.97 -29.16 7.31
C GLU A 221 25.54 -28.61 7.23
N ALA A 222 24.75 -28.75 8.30
CA ALA A 222 23.39 -28.22 8.37
C ALA A 222 23.36 -26.69 8.19
N LEU A 223 24.27 -25.97 8.84
CA LEU A 223 24.41 -24.52 8.69
C LEU A 223 24.73 -24.11 7.24
N GLY A 224 25.56 -24.88 6.54
CA GLY A 224 25.90 -24.67 5.13
C GLY A 224 24.70 -24.83 4.18
N VAL A 225 23.75 -25.70 4.53
CA VAL A 225 22.54 -25.98 3.71
C VAL A 225 21.40 -24.99 4.00
N MET A 226 21.48 -24.21 5.08
CA MET A 226 20.44 -23.23 5.43
C MET A 226 20.30 -22.15 4.35
N ALA A 227 19.06 -21.92 3.91
CA ALA A 227 18.76 -20.88 2.92
C ALA A 227 18.94 -19.46 3.48
N SER A 228 19.81 -18.68 2.84
CA SER A 228 20.05 -17.25 3.13
C SER A 228 18.90 -16.35 2.65
N GLY A 229 18.82 -15.13 3.16
CA GLY A 229 17.81 -14.12 2.79
C GLY A 229 16.46 -14.25 3.51
N LYS A 230 16.39 -15.08 4.56
CA LYS A 230 15.21 -15.18 5.43
C LYS A 230 15.20 -14.04 6.45
N ALA A 231 14.00 -13.60 6.82
CA ALA A 231 13.83 -12.60 7.86
C ALA A 231 14.40 -13.13 9.19
N PRO A 232 15.15 -12.31 9.95
CA PRO A 232 15.68 -12.71 11.24
C PRO A 232 14.53 -12.99 12.23
N GLY A 233 14.79 -13.93 13.14
CA GLY A 233 13.87 -14.27 14.22
C GLY A 233 13.75 -13.15 15.26
N PRO A 234 13.09 -13.40 16.40
CA PRO A 234 12.94 -12.40 17.47
C PRO A 234 14.28 -11.89 18.01
N GLU A 235 15.34 -12.69 17.90
CA GLU A 235 16.72 -12.32 18.26
C GLU A 235 17.38 -11.32 17.28
N GLY A 236 16.78 -11.06 16.11
CA GLY A 236 17.30 -10.09 15.14
C GLY A 236 18.55 -10.51 14.37
N VAL A 237 19.11 -11.69 14.66
CA VAL A 237 20.31 -12.21 13.99
C VAL A 237 19.92 -12.99 12.73
N PRO A 238 20.49 -12.66 11.56
CA PRO A 238 20.12 -13.30 10.31
C PRO A 238 20.97 -14.57 10.07
N VAL A 239 20.49 -15.48 9.22
CA VAL A 239 21.11 -16.81 9.00
C VAL A 239 22.56 -16.71 8.51
N GLU A 240 22.86 -15.68 7.73
CA GLU A 240 24.19 -15.43 7.17
C GLU A 240 25.25 -15.27 8.27
N PHE A 241 24.87 -14.73 9.43
CA PHE A 241 25.78 -14.53 10.55
C PHE A 241 26.29 -15.86 11.10
N TYR A 242 25.40 -16.85 11.23
CA TYR A 242 25.75 -18.20 11.69
C TYR A 242 26.61 -18.96 10.67
N GLN A 243 26.40 -18.72 9.38
CA GLN A 243 27.21 -19.29 8.29
C GLN A 243 28.62 -18.70 8.25
N THR A 244 28.78 -17.42 8.57
CA THR A 244 30.08 -16.74 8.54
C THR A 244 30.97 -17.06 9.74
N TYR A 245 30.40 -17.35 10.91
CA TYR A 245 31.16 -17.52 12.16
C TYR A 245 30.83 -18.83 12.91
N PRO A 246 30.85 -20.01 12.26
CA PRO A 246 30.52 -21.27 12.92
C PRO A 246 31.49 -21.58 14.08
N ALA A 247 32.79 -21.28 13.91
CA ALA A 247 33.82 -21.51 14.93
C ALA A 247 33.73 -20.60 16.18
N VAL A 248 32.94 -19.53 16.12
CA VAL A 248 32.69 -18.64 17.27
C VAL A 248 31.39 -19.03 17.99
N MET A 249 30.50 -19.74 17.30
CA MET A 249 29.15 -20.10 17.75
C MET A 249 29.06 -21.51 18.32
N LEU A 250 29.81 -22.44 17.73
CA LEU A 250 29.85 -23.84 18.13
C LEU A 250 30.92 -24.03 19.23
N PRO A 251 30.62 -24.78 20.30
CA PRO A 251 31.53 -25.00 21.44
C PRO A 251 32.75 -25.87 21.12
#